data_AF-A0A445CZ68-F1
#
_entry.id   AF-A0A445CZ68-F1
#
_cell.length_a   1.000
_cell.length_b   1.000
_cell.length_c   1.000
_cell.angle_alpha   90.00
_cell.angle_beta   90.00
_cell.angle_gamma   90.00
#
_symmetry.space_group_name_H-M   'P 1'
#
loop_
_entity.id
_entity.type
_entity.pdbx_description
1 polymer ?
#
loop_
_entity_poly.entity_id
_entity_poly.type
_entity_poly.pdbx_seq_one_letter_code
_entity_poly.pdbx_strand_id
1 'polypeptide(L)'
;MTNDKFMSVKQRVLAQKVGPQVSTSCSLKKHVQDECPRMYGPIKELVTEESPSIYKEIKMLDLIKLAYTKKLDDDASPLEHFRI
;
A
#
# COMPACT_ATOMS: atom_id res chain seq x y z
N MET A 1 5.97 4.65 -2.82
CA MET A 1 6.53 5.60 -3.82
C MET A 1 7.18 6.80 -3.16
N THR A 2 6.56 7.41 -2.17
CA THR A 2 7.03 8.67 -1.55
C THR A 2 8.16 8.48 -0.52
N ASN A 3 8.71 7.27 -0.41
CA ASN A 3 9.74 6.90 0.56
C ASN A 3 9.36 7.32 2.00
N ASP A 4 8.18 6.91 2.46
CA ASP A 4 7.60 7.25 3.77
C ASP A 4 7.31 8.73 4.06
N LYS A 5 7.53 9.63 3.10
CA LYS A 5 7.06 11.02 3.23
C LYS A 5 5.53 11.12 3.33
N PHE A 6 4.82 10.14 2.78
CA PHE A 6 3.40 9.92 3.05
C PHE A 6 3.22 8.49 3.54
N MET A 7 2.53 8.34 4.68
CA MET A 7 2.32 7.06 5.33
C MET A 7 0.92 6.52 5.03
N SER A 8 0.85 5.23 4.70
CA SER A 8 -0.42 4.51 4.60
C SER A 8 -0.89 4.10 5.98
N VAL A 9 -2.02 4.64 6.44
CA VAL A 9 -2.52 4.44 7.81
C VAL A 9 -3.55 3.31 7.87
N LYS A 10 -3.47 2.46 8.90
CA LYS A 10 -4.50 1.46 9.22
C LYS A 10 -5.77 2.16 9.69
N GLN A 11 -6.87 1.95 8.98
CA GLN A 11 -8.18 2.51 9.33
C GLN A 11 -9.15 1.36 9.64
N ARG A 12 -10.04 1.57 10.62
CA ARG A 12 -11.12 0.64 10.96
C ARG A 12 -12.43 1.39 11.14
N VAL A 13 -13.53 0.73 10.81
CA VAL A 13 -14.88 1.23 11.08
C VAL A 13 -15.45 0.44 12.26
N LEU A 14 -15.91 1.16 13.28
CA LEU A 14 -16.55 0.54 14.43
C LEU A 14 -18.03 0.31 14.13
N ALA A 15 -18.51 -0.91 14.37
CA ALA A 15 -19.92 -1.23 14.21
C ALA A 15 -20.78 -0.45 15.24
N GLN A 16 -21.88 0.13 14.78
CA GLN A 16 -22.85 0.78 15.66
C GLN A 16 -23.70 -0.26 16.40
N LYS A 17 -24.01 0.01 17.67
CA LYS A 17 -24.86 -0.88 18.50
C LYS A 17 -26.34 -0.82 18.11
N VAL A 18 -26.79 0.27 17.48
CA VAL A 18 -28.17 0.52 17.10
C VAL A 18 -28.21 1.12 15.70
N GLY A 19 -28.97 0.51 14.80
CA GLY A 19 -29.21 1.00 13.45
C GLY A 19 -28.06 0.76 12.45
N PRO A 20 -28.36 0.77 11.14
CA PRO A 20 -27.35 0.61 10.10
C PRO A 20 -26.51 1.88 9.93
N GLN A 21 -25.19 1.72 9.74
CA GLN A 21 -24.28 2.79 9.30
C GLN A 21 -23.87 2.53 7.85
N VAL A 22 -24.15 3.49 6.97
CA VAL A 22 -23.83 3.40 5.53
C VAL A 22 -22.72 4.39 5.21
N SER A 23 -21.66 3.90 4.56
CA SER A 23 -20.54 4.71 4.07
C SER A 23 -20.10 4.24 2.70
N THR A 24 -19.69 5.16 1.84
CA THR A 24 -19.13 4.87 0.52
C THR A 24 -17.66 5.27 0.47
N SER A 25 -16.79 4.43 -0.08
CA SER A 25 -15.38 4.76 -0.33
C SER A 25 -15.11 4.84 -1.83
N CYS A 26 -14.16 5.70 -2.21
CA CYS A 26 -13.65 5.78 -3.58
C CYS A 26 -12.13 5.65 -3.54
N SER A 27 -11.59 4.70 -4.32
CA SER A 27 -10.16 4.42 -4.39
C SER A 27 -9.62 4.76 -5.77
N LEU A 28 -8.67 5.70 -5.83
CA LEU A 28 -7.98 6.07 -7.06
C LEU A 28 -6.74 5.18 -7.23
N LYS A 29 -6.77 4.29 -8.22
CA LYS A 29 -5.62 3.44 -8.58
C LYS A 29 -5.53 3.26 -10.08
N LYS A 30 -4.32 3.08 -10.60
CA LYS A 30 -4.11 2.65 -11.98
C LYS A 30 -4.62 1.22 -12.15
N HIS A 31 -5.19 0.93 -13.32
CA HIS A 31 -5.55 -0.45 -13.68
C HIS A 31 -4.26 -1.28 -13.77
N VAL A 32 -4.26 -2.45 -13.11
CA VAL A 32 -3.12 -3.36 -13.08
C VAL A 32 -3.46 -4.54 -13.97
N GLN A 33 -2.78 -4.63 -15.10
CA GLN A 33 -2.84 -5.78 -16.01
C GLN A 33 -1.69 -6.74 -15.67
N ASP A 34 -1.88 -8.04 -15.89
CA ASP A 34 -0.88 -9.08 -15.59
C ASP A 34 0.45 -8.85 -16.32
N GLU A 35 0.40 -8.26 -17.50
CA GLU A 35 1.55 -7.99 -18.36
C GLU A 35 2.13 -6.57 -18.22
N CYS A 36 1.72 -5.79 -17.21
CA CYS A 36 2.23 -4.44 -17.02
C CYS A 36 3.72 -4.46 -16.61
N PRO A 37 4.67 -3.97 -17.44
CA PRO A 37 6.11 -4.07 -17.16
C PRO A 37 6.59 -3.04 -16.13
N ARG A 38 5.69 -2.18 -15.63
CA ARG A 38 6.04 -1.07 -14.75
C ARG A 38 6.46 -1.55 -13.36
N MET A 39 7.70 -1.23 -13.00
CA MET A 39 8.19 -1.32 -11.63
C MET A 39 7.78 -0.07 -10.82
N TYR A 40 7.52 -0.28 -9.53
CA TYR A 40 7.18 0.74 -8.56
C TYR A 40 8.20 0.71 -7.43
N GLY A 41 8.76 1.86 -7.09
CA GLY A 41 9.69 2.03 -5.98
C GLY A 41 9.65 3.46 -5.45
N PRO A 42 10.59 3.83 -4.58
CA PRO A 42 10.82 5.22 -4.20
C PRO A 42 11.03 6.14 -5.41
N ILE A 43 10.42 7.33 -5.38
CA ILE A 43 10.61 8.34 -6.42
C ILE A 43 12.04 8.83 -6.33
N LYS A 44 12.79 8.75 -7.44
CA LYS A 44 14.23 9.06 -7.48
C LYS A 44 14.57 10.45 -6.94
N GLU A 45 13.73 11.44 -7.22
CA GLU A 45 13.89 12.83 -6.74
C GLU A 45 13.72 12.97 -5.21
N LEU A 46 13.11 11.99 -4.54
CA LEU A 46 12.93 11.98 -3.07
C LEU A 46 13.97 11.11 -2.35
N VAL A 47 14.85 10.43 -3.09
CA VAL A 47 15.94 9.62 -2.53
C VAL A 47 17.21 10.47 -2.51
N THR A 48 17.73 10.73 -1.33
CA THR A 48 18.95 11.52 -1.09
C THR A 48 19.88 10.77 -0.14
N GLU A 49 21.09 11.30 0.08
CA GLU A 49 22.01 10.74 1.08
C GLU A 49 21.40 10.73 2.49
N GLU A 50 20.65 11.79 2.84
CA GLU A 50 19.96 11.93 4.13
C GLU A 50 18.66 11.13 4.21
N SER A 51 18.07 10.76 3.06
CA SER A 51 16.82 10.00 2.94
C SER A 51 17.01 8.83 1.97
N PRO A 52 17.73 7.77 2.40
CA PRO A 52 18.01 6.61 1.56
C PRO A 52 16.74 5.85 1.21
N SER A 53 16.81 5.03 0.16
CA SER A 53 15.69 4.19 -0.29
C SER A 53 15.28 3.20 0.80
N ILE A 54 14.02 3.26 1.24
CA ILE A 54 13.46 2.38 2.27
C ILE A 54 12.86 1.10 1.64
N TYR A 55 12.45 1.17 0.38
CA TYR A 55 11.75 0.10 -0.31
C TYR A 55 12.44 -0.29 -1.62
N LYS A 56 12.42 -1.58 -1.96
CA LYS A 56 12.90 -2.08 -3.25
C LYS A 56 11.87 -1.83 -4.36
N GLU A 57 12.30 -1.92 -5.61
CA GLU A 57 11.40 -1.88 -6.75
C GLU A 57 10.57 -3.18 -6.84
N ILE A 58 9.27 -3.04 -7.08
CA ILE A 58 8.31 -4.15 -7.12
C ILE A 58 7.33 -3.99 -8.28
N LYS A 59 6.71 -5.10 -8.72
CA LYS A 59 5.51 -5.00 -9.56
C LYS A 59 4.29 -4.76 -8.67
N MET A 60 3.38 -3.90 -9.13
CA MET A 60 2.12 -3.65 -8.40
C MET A 60 1.30 -4.94 -8.22
N LEU A 61 1.39 -5.87 -9.18
CA LEU A 61 0.75 -7.18 -9.11
C LEU A 61 1.19 -7.98 -7.87
N ASP A 62 2.48 -7.94 -7.51
CA ASP A 62 3.03 -8.70 -6.39
C ASP A 62 2.51 -8.14 -5.05
N LEU A 63 2.42 -6.82 -4.94
CA LEU A 63 1.80 -6.15 -3.79
C LEU A 63 0.32 -6.53 -3.66
N ILE A 64 -0.42 -6.53 -4.77
CA ILE A 64 -1.85 -6.88 -4.79
C ILE A 64 -2.05 -8.35 -4.38
N LYS A 65 -1.27 -9.27 -4.96
CA LYS A 65 -1.33 -10.70 -4.60
C LYS A 65 -1.06 -10.90 -3.11
N LEU A 66 -0.03 -10.26 -2.57
CA LEU A 66 0.28 -10.31 -1.14
C LEU A 66 -0.86 -9.74 -0.27
N ALA A 67 -1.46 -8.62 -0.69
CA ALA A 67 -2.57 -8.01 0.05
C ALA A 67 -3.82 -8.90 0.09
N TYR A 68 -4.10 -9.67 -0.98
CA TYR A 68 -5.24 -10.61 -1.01
C TYR A 68 -4.97 -11.92 -0.28
N THR A 69 -3.71 -12.34 -0.11
CA THR A 69 -3.37 -13.56 0.65
C THR A 69 -3.21 -13.29 2.15
N LYS A 70 -2.84 -12.06 2.53
CA LYS A 70 -2.78 -11.65 3.93
C LYS A 70 -4.17 -11.48 4.55
N LYS A 71 -4.29 -11.82 5.83
CA LYS A 71 -5.50 -11.57 6.62
C LYS A 71 -5.63 -10.07 6.90
N LEU A 72 -6.87 -9.57 6.87
CA LEU A 72 -7.19 -8.16 7.17
C LEU A 72 -6.80 -7.73 8.59
N ASP A 73 -6.86 -8.65 9.56
CA ASP A 73 -6.50 -8.40 10.96
C ASP A 73 -5.00 -8.53 11.25
N ASP A 74 -4.18 -8.86 10.25
CA ASP A 74 -2.73 -8.91 10.43
C ASP A 74 -2.21 -7.50 10.75
N ASP A 75 -1.39 -7.37 11.80
CA ASP A 75 -0.81 -6.08 12.18
C ASP A 75 0.36 -5.69 11.28
N ALA A 76 0.93 -6.62 10.50
CA ALA A 76 2.05 -6.32 9.62
C ALA A 76 1.57 -5.78 8.26
N SER A 77 1.92 -4.52 8.00
CA SER A 77 1.73 -3.90 6.69
C SER A 77 2.30 -4.78 5.56
N PRO A 78 1.57 -4.96 4.43
CA PRO A 78 2.13 -5.63 3.26
C PRO A 78 3.42 -4.98 2.75
N LEU A 79 3.63 -3.68 3.04
CA LEU A 79 4.81 -2.93 2.63
C LEU A 79 6.11 -3.42 3.30
N GLU A 80 6.03 -4.00 4.51
CA GLU A 80 7.22 -4.49 5.22
C GLU A 80 7.93 -5.62 4.45
N HIS A 81 7.20 -6.41 3.63
CA HIS A 81 7.80 -7.45 2.78
C HIS A 81 8.69 -6.88 1.66
N PHE A 82 8.55 -5.59 1.37
CA PHE A 82 9.24 -4.89 0.31
C PHE A 82 10.25 -3.87 0.83
N ARG A 83 10.42 -3.78 2.14
CA ARG A 83 11.46 -2.97 2.76
C ARG A 83 12.85 -3.53 2.42
N ILE A 84 13.84 -2.64 2.33
CA ILE A 84 15.27 -2.97 2.16
C ILE A 84 15.88 -3.25 3.53
#